data_AF-A0A366L3C7-F1
#
_entry.id   AF-A0A366L3C7-F1
#
_cell.length_a   1.000
_cell.length_b   1.000
_cell.length_c   1.000
_cell.angle_alpha   90.00
_cell.angle_beta   90.00
_cell.angle_gamma   90.00
#
_symmetry.space_group_name_H-M   'P 1'
#
loop_
_entity.id
_entity.type
_entity.pdbx_description
1 polymer ?
#
loop_
_entity_poly.entity_id
_entity_poly.type
_entity_poly.pdbx_seq_one_letter_code
_entity_poly.pdbx_strand_id
1 'polypeptide(L)'
;MKKIFLLSTAFALALSFEACQTADKKSSTMKDSVSGDTNMVNGNHVTGAESTESGIDEAGATFVRKAAVGGIMEVEAAKIAAKNAKSTKVKDFAAKMLADHTKANTELKA
;
A
#
# COMPACT_ATOMS: atom_id res chain seq x y z
N MET A 1 50.16 -4.33 18.73
CA MET A 1 48.76 -3.85 18.61
C MET A 1 47.90 -4.91 17.92
N LYS A 2 47.48 -5.95 18.65
CA LYS A 2 46.68 -7.08 18.13
C LYS A 2 45.92 -7.85 19.21
N LYS A 3 45.82 -7.28 20.42
CA LYS A 3 45.22 -7.94 21.60
C LYS A 3 43.85 -7.37 21.99
N ILE A 4 43.27 -6.50 21.15
CA ILE A 4 41.97 -5.86 21.42
C ILE A 4 40.78 -6.66 20.86
N PHE A 5 41.02 -7.75 20.12
CA PHE A 5 39.98 -8.47 19.36
C PHE A 5 39.37 -9.69 20.08
N LEU A 6 39.60 -9.86 21.39
CA LEU A 6 39.15 -11.04 22.15
C LEU A 6 38.39 -10.67 23.44
N LEU A 7 37.34 -9.83 23.35
CA LEU A 7 36.48 -9.58 24.51
C LEU A 7 35.05 -9.12 24.19
N SER A 8 34.33 -9.76 23.26
CA SER A 8 32.88 -9.47 23.10
C SER A 8 32.00 -10.67 22.76
N THR A 9 32.52 -11.90 22.82
CA THR A 9 31.70 -13.13 22.71
C THR A 9 31.38 -13.67 24.09
N ALA A 10 30.45 -13.01 24.81
CA ALA A 10 29.80 -13.57 26.01
C ALA A 10 28.55 -12.76 26.38
N PHE A 11 27.48 -12.89 25.59
CA PHE A 11 26.13 -12.69 26.13
C PHE A 11 25.17 -13.64 25.41
N ALA A 12 25.37 -14.92 25.69
CA ALA A 12 24.41 -15.96 25.40
C ALA A 12 23.50 -16.15 26.62
N LEU A 13 22.22 -16.38 26.35
CA LEU A 13 21.23 -16.98 27.24
C LEU A 13 20.82 -16.19 28.50
N ALA A 14 19.71 -15.46 28.38
CA ALA A 14 18.71 -15.40 29.44
C ALA A 14 17.35 -15.75 28.82
N LEU A 15 17.02 -17.04 28.88
CA LEU A 15 15.67 -17.58 28.74
C LEU A 15 14.92 -17.30 30.04
N SER A 16 13.79 -16.59 29.98
CA SER A 16 12.70 -16.79 30.93
C SER A 16 11.41 -16.23 30.35
N PHE A 17 10.60 -17.16 29.83
CA PHE A 17 9.18 -17.02 29.59
C PHE A 17 8.51 -16.94 30.97
N GLU A 18 7.85 -15.82 31.28
CA GLU A 18 6.98 -15.74 32.45
C GLU A 18 5.70 -15.02 32.02
N ALA A 19 4.72 -15.85 31.66
CA ALA A 19 3.36 -15.43 31.46
C ALA A 19 2.76 -15.12 32.84
N CYS A 20 2.41 -13.85 33.07
CA CYS A 20 1.36 -13.52 34.02
C CYS A 20 0.58 -12.31 33.49
N GLN A 21 -0.72 -12.53 33.31
CA GLN A 21 -1.71 -11.55 32.90
C GLN A 21 -1.86 -10.50 34.01
N THR A 22 -1.60 -9.23 33.69
CA THR A 22 -2.15 -8.10 34.45
C THR A 22 -2.79 -7.16 33.45
N ALA A 23 -4.11 -7.10 33.52
CA ALA A 23 -4.95 -6.20 32.76
C ALA A 23 -4.66 -4.77 33.19
N ASP A 24 -4.27 -3.91 32.25
CA ASP A 24 -4.62 -2.49 32.30
C ASP A 24 -4.58 -1.84 30.90
N LYS A 25 -5.77 -1.45 30.46
CA LYS A 25 -6.13 -0.22 29.75
C LYS A 25 -5.29 0.18 28.51
N LYS A 26 -6.02 0.19 27.39
CA LYS A 26 -5.84 1.08 26.22
C LYS A 26 -4.63 0.78 25.34
N SER A 27 -4.84 0.05 24.25
CA SER A 27 -4.38 0.46 22.91
C SER A 27 -4.80 -0.56 21.85
N SER A 28 -5.03 -0.05 20.65
CA SER A 28 -5.01 -0.76 19.37
C SER A 28 -5.90 -1.99 19.21
N THR A 29 -7.08 -1.74 18.66
CA THR A 29 -7.48 -2.32 17.37
C THR A 29 -6.30 -3.02 16.67
N MET A 30 -6.11 -4.32 16.89
CA MET A 30 -5.38 -5.18 15.97
C MET A 30 -6.26 -5.33 14.74
N LYS A 31 -6.17 -4.34 13.85
CA LYS A 31 -6.70 -4.45 12.49
C LYS A 31 -5.60 -5.07 11.66
N ASP A 32 -5.53 -6.40 11.74
CA ASP A 32 -4.83 -7.22 10.78
C ASP A 32 -5.28 -6.84 9.35
N SER A 33 -4.38 -6.90 8.39
CA SER A 33 -4.36 -6.10 7.15
C SER A 33 -5.39 -6.49 6.06
N VAL A 34 -6.59 -6.98 6.41
CA VAL A 34 -7.67 -7.22 5.43
C VAL A 34 -9.00 -6.71 5.98
N SER A 35 -9.08 -5.41 6.22
CA SER A 35 -10.37 -4.72 6.44
C SER A 35 -10.29 -3.25 6.02
N GLY A 36 -9.30 -2.88 5.20
CA GLY A 36 -9.15 -1.51 4.68
C GLY A 36 -10.01 -1.22 3.45
N ASP A 37 -10.52 -2.25 2.79
CA ASP A 37 -11.11 -2.12 1.45
C ASP A 37 -12.65 -2.13 1.44
N THR A 38 -13.29 -2.55 2.53
CA THR A 38 -14.76 -2.58 2.63
C THR A 38 -15.38 -1.28 3.14
N ASN A 39 -14.59 -0.28 3.53
CA ASN A 39 -15.11 1.01 4.00
C ASN A 39 -15.36 2.04 2.88
N MET A 40 -15.42 1.59 1.63
CA MET A 40 -15.98 2.37 0.51
C MET A 40 -17.44 2.02 0.20
N VAL A 41 -18.08 1.11 0.95
CA VAL A 41 -19.54 0.88 0.93
C VAL A 41 -20.15 1.34 2.24
N ASN A 42 -20.22 2.66 2.44
CA ASN A 42 -21.21 3.25 3.35
C ASN A 42 -22.11 4.18 2.53
N GLY A 43 -22.92 3.55 1.70
CA GLY A 43 -23.95 4.16 0.89
C GLY A 43 -24.89 3.06 0.47
N ASN A 44 -25.99 2.93 1.21
CA ASN A 44 -27.10 2.03 0.97
C ASN A 44 -27.47 1.94 -0.54
N HIS A 45 -27.06 0.87 -1.22
CA HIS A 45 -27.62 0.50 -2.52
C HIS A 45 -27.71 -1.02 -2.66
N VAL A 46 -28.67 -1.60 -1.94
CA VAL A 46 -29.35 -2.81 -2.37
C VAL A 46 -30.73 -2.39 -2.83
N THR A 47 -30.82 -1.95 -4.09
CA THR A 47 -32.07 -1.99 -4.85
C THR A 47 -31.70 -2.40 -6.26
N GLY A 48 -32.02 -3.65 -6.59
CA GLY A 48 -31.95 -4.11 -7.95
C GLY A 48 -32.86 -3.26 -8.83
N ALA A 49 -32.29 -2.77 -9.92
CA ALA A 49 -33.00 -2.40 -11.12
C ALA A 49 -31.95 -2.36 -12.23
N GLU A 50 -32.09 -3.25 -13.22
CA GLU A 50 -31.49 -3.02 -14.52
C GLU A 50 -31.87 -1.61 -14.97
N SER A 51 -30.88 -0.74 -15.09
CA SER A 51 -30.99 0.47 -15.89
C SER A 51 -29.96 0.35 -16.99
N THR A 52 -30.45 -0.10 -18.13
CA THR A 52 -29.85 0.25 -19.41
C THR A 52 -30.04 1.75 -19.57
N GLU A 53 -29.10 2.56 -19.09
CA GLU A 53 -28.99 3.98 -19.43
C GLU A 53 -27.51 4.33 -19.56
N SER A 54 -27.19 4.95 -20.69
CA SER A 54 -25.88 5.38 -21.16
C SER A 54 -25.24 6.42 -20.23
N GLY A 55 -24.62 5.99 -19.15
CA GLY A 55 -23.88 6.88 -18.25
C GLY A 55 -23.18 6.15 -17.10
N ILE A 56 -22.10 6.77 -16.61
CA ILE A 56 -21.43 6.37 -15.38
C ILE A 56 -22.23 6.95 -14.20
N ASP A 57 -22.64 6.13 -13.25
CA ASP A 57 -23.30 6.60 -12.01
C ASP A 57 -22.34 7.37 -11.09
N GLU A 58 -22.82 7.95 -9.98
CA GLU A 58 -21.96 8.76 -9.10
C GLU A 58 -20.81 7.96 -8.47
N ALA A 59 -21.04 6.66 -8.21
CA ALA A 59 -20.01 5.78 -7.68
C ALA A 59 -18.90 5.56 -8.72
N GLY A 60 -19.27 5.28 -9.96
CA GLY A 60 -18.35 5.16 -11.09
C GLY A 60 -17.63 6.48 -11.38
N ALA A 61 -18.32 7.62 -11.31
CA ALA A 61 -17.72 8.93 -11.53
C ALA A 61 -16.68 9.25 -10.45
N THR A 62 -16.99 8.93 -9.19
CA THR A 62 -16.06 9.01 -8.07
C THR A 62 -14.84 8.10 -8.28
N PHE A 63 -15.06 6.87 -8.74
CA PHE A 63 -13.99 5.93 -9.06
C PHE A 63 -13.05 6.48 -10.13
N VAL A 64 -13.59 6.94 -11.27
CA VAL A 64 -12.79 7.51 -12.39
C VAL A 64 -11.96 8.71 -11.93
N ARG A 65 -12.55 9.63 -11.15
CA ARG A 65 -11.80 10.77 -10.59
C ARG A 65 -10.63 10.33 -9.71
N LYS A 66 -10.85 9.35 -8.83
CA LYS A 66 -9.79 8.82 -7.95
C LYS A 66 -8.72 8.08 -8.74
N ALA A 67 -9.11 7.27 -9.72
CA ALA A 67 -8.18 6.55 -10.59
C ALA A 67 -7.30 7.53 -11.38
N ALA A 68 -7.86 8.62 -11.91
CA ALA A 68 -7.09 9.64 -12.62
C ALA A 68 -6.03 10.32 -11.72
N VAL A 69 -6.41 10.72 -10.50
CA VAL A 69 -5.48 11.35 -9.56
C VAL A 69 -4.41 10.35 -9.08
N GLY A 70 -4.82 9.12 -8.75
CA GLY A 70 -3.91 8.05 -8.35
C GLY A 70 -2.91 7.71 -9.44
N GLY A 71 -3.37 7.54 -10.68
CA GLY A 71 -2.51 7.20 -11.80
C GLY A 71 -1.47 8.28 -12.13
N ILE A 72 -1.78 9.57 -11.93
CA ILE A 72 -0.78 10.65 -12.07
C ILE A 72 0.29 10.52 -10.98
N MET A 73 -0.12 10.26 -9.73
CA MET A 73 0.79 10.09 -8.60
C MET A 73 1.72 8.89 -8.81
N GLU A 74 1.21 7.76 -9.30
CA GLU A 74 2.00 6.57 -9.58
C GLU A 74 3.05 6.81 -10.67
N VAL A 75 2.71 7.57 -11.71
CA VAL A 75 3.65 7.98 -12.76
C VAL A 75 4.79 8.83 -12.18
N GLU A 76 4.49 9.80 -11.32
CA GLU A 76 5.53 10.63 -10.68
C GLU A 76 6.39 9.81 -9.71
N ALA A 77 5.79 8.89 -8.95
CA ALA A 77 6.51 7.97 -8.09
C ALA A 77 7.46 7.07 -8.91
N ALA A 78 7.00 6.56 -10.06
CA ALA A 78 7.83 5.77 -10.97
C ALA A 78 9.02 6.57 -11.52
N LYS A 79 8.84 7.85 -11.88
CA LYS A 79 9.94 8.74 -12.30
C LYS A 79 10.97 8.95 -11.19
N ILE A 80 10.51 9.17 -9.96
CA ILE A 80 11.39 9.31 -8.79
C ILE A 80 12.18 8.01 -8.57
N ALA A 81 11.54 6.85 -8.65
CA ALA A 81 12.19 5.56 -8.49
C ALA A 81 13.22 5.29 -9.61
N ALA A 82 12.88 5.56 -10.86
CA ALA A 82 13.79 5.42 -12.00
C ALA A 82 15.05 6.28 -11.84
N LYS A 83 14.90 7.51 -11.32
CA LYS A 83 16.01 8.44 -11.09
C LYS A 83 16.88 8.06 -9.90
N ASN A 84 16.28 7.65 -8.78
CA ASN A 84 17.00 7.59 -7.50
C ASN A 84 17.31 6.17 -7.01
N ALA A 85 16.68 5.13 -7.55
CA ALA A 85 16.91 3.77 -7.10
C ALA A 85 18.35 3.32 -7.39
N LYS A 86 18.97 2.61 -6.45
CA LYS A 86 20.29 1.96 -6.66
C LYS A 86 20.17 0.54 -7.19
N SER A 87 19.04 -0.12 -6.92
CA SER A 87 18.76 -1.49 -7.36
C SER A 87 18.29 -1.50 -8.80
N THR A 88 18.94 -2.29 -9.65
CA THR A 88 18.53 -2.52 -11.04
C THR A 88 17.09 -3.02 -11.12
N LYS A 89 16.72 -3.98 -10.25
CA LYS A 89 15.34 -4.53 -10.21
C LYS A 89 14.29 -3.44 -9.95
N VAL A 90 14.60 -2.47 -9.10
CA VAL A 90 13.69 -1.35 -8.80
C VAL A 90 13.58 -0.40 -9.98
N LYS A 91 14.69 -0.13 -10.69
CA LYS A 91 14.66 0.68 -11.92
C LYS A 91 13.83 0.01 -13.02
N ASP A 92 14.00 -1.29 -13.20
CA ASP A 92 13.27 -2.06 -14.20
C ASP A 92 11.76 -2.07 -13.91
N PHE A 93 11.40 -2.22 -12.64
CA PHE A 93 10.01 -2.11 -12.20
C PHE A 93 9.46 -0.70 -12.41
N ALA A 94 10.22 0.33 -12.06
CA ALA A 94 9.83 1.72 -12.28
C ALA A 94 9.61 2.04 -13.78
N ALA A 95 10.44 1.47 -14.65
CA ALA A 95 10.27 1.63 -16.10
C ALA A 95 8.95 1.01 -16.60
N LYS A 96 8.58 -0.18 -16.08
CA LYS A 96 7.28 -0.81 -16.37
C LYS A 96 6.12 0.02 -15.85
N MET A 97 6.17 0.43 -14.58
CA MET A 97 5.15 1.30 -13.99
C MET A 97 4.94 2.58 -14.80
N LEU A 98 6.03 3.23 -15.22
CA LEU A 98 5.95 4.44 -16.02
C LEU A 98 5.26 4.19 -17.35
N ALA A 99 5.59 3.10 -18.05
CA ALA A 99 4.95 2.76 -19.33
C ALA A 99 3.46 2.43 -19.16
N ASP A 100 3.15 1.50 -18.25
CA ASP A 100 1.82 0.93 -18.09
C ASP A 100 0.84 1.97 -17.54
N HIS A 101 1.20 2.70 -16.47
CA HIS A 101 0.31 3.69 -15.88
C HIS A 101 0.18 4.94 -16.76
N THR A 102 1.20 5.32 -17.54
CA THR A 102 1.05 6.41 -18.53
C THR A 102 0.06 6.03 -19.63
N LYS A 103 0.10 4.79 -20.11
CA LYS A 103 -0.87 4.27 -21.08
C LYS A 103 -2.27 4.25 -20.49
N ALA A 104 -2.44 3.68 -19.29
CA ALA A 104 -3.73 3.66 -18.60
C ALA A 104 -4.30 5.06 -18.36
N ASN A 105 -3.47 6.03 -17.96
CA ASN A 105 -3.89 7.43 -17.78
C ASN A 105 -4.33 8.08 -19.10
N THR A 106 -3.71 7.70 -20.22
CA THR A 106 -4.10 8.19 -21.55
C THR A 106 -5.45 7.62 -21.95
N GLU A 107 -5.66 6.32 -21.72
CA GLU A 107 -6.91 5.62 -22.02
C GLU A 107 -8.06 6.11 -21.14
N LEU A 108 -7.81 6.41 -19.87
CA LEU A 108 -8.82 6.93 -18.94
C LEU A 108 -9.30 8.35 -19.30
N LYS A 109 -8.51 9.12 -20.06
CA LYS A 109 -8.86 10.47 -20.51
C LYS A 109 -9.64 10.51 -21.83
N ALA A 110 -9.56 9.44 -22.62
CA ALA A 110 -10.15 9.35 -23.96
C ALA A 110 -11.65 9.06 -23.88
#